data_AF-A0A1F6PKW2-F1
#
_entry.id   AF-A0A1F6PKW2-F1
#
_cell.length_a   1.000
_cell.length_b   1.000
_cell.length_c   1.000
_cell.angle_alpha   90.00
_cell.angle_beta   90.00
_cell.angle_gamma   90.00
#
_symmetry.space_group_name_H-M   'P 1'
#
loop_
_entity.id
_entity.type
_entity.pdbx_description
1 polymer ?
#
loop_
_entity_poly.entity_id
_entity_poly.type
_entity_poly.pdbx_seq_one_letter_code
_entity_poly.pdbx_strand_id
1 'polypeptide(L)'
;MKKNCWEFTNCGREPSGKNVDEFGVCPAAVNKKYNGLNHGKCAGRICWAVTGTFCDGNIQGTFAKKWYNCSKCDFFKQTKAEEGPNFLTFPKKLNKLHTSHENIDTRLIIPQNTQNKLINTPTEFIDETEIHPPVIIKYKEIEKILFSEINDKVDINTCINQLKISDNAVYSHTINVSVLASVFGITLGLGSTLIKELTIAALLHDIGKIRIPKDILYKSDNLKFNEIELIENHTRLGYQLIKSMGLPEKIAEVSYNHHERLDGQGYPRKLTKDSLSLYTQIVSIVNAYDILSAKEKNSAKETVGIMISEAQKAYSLDLLYRFINIVFKQDKDFVKQKFQAFIN
;
A
#
# COMPACT_ATOMS: atom_id res chain seq x y z
N MET A 1 26.05 -7.67 -25.92
CA MET A 1 25.81 -7.83 -24.46
C MET A 1 24.42 -8.43 -24.27
N LYS A 2 24.27 -9.36 -23.31
CA LYS A 2 22.98 -9.94 -22.95
C LYS A 2 22.09 -8.87 -22.29
N LYS A 3 20.81 -8.81 -22.67
CA LYS A 3 19.87 -7.79 -22.15
C LYS A 3 19.43 -8.11 -20.71
N ASN A 4 19.27 -7.08 -19.90
CA ASN A 4 18.58 -7.12 -18.61
C ASN A 4 17.06 -6.99 -18.82
N CYS A 5 16.27 -7.28 -17.77
CA CYS A 5 14.81 -7.31 -17.90
C CYS A 5 14.23 -5.98 -18.40
N TRP A 6 14.74 -4.85 -17.92
CA TRP A 6 14.26 -3.52 -18.31
C TRP A 6 14.64 -3.14 -19.75
N GLU A 7 15.77 -3.64 -20.26
CA GLU A 7 16.18 -3.48 -21.67
C GLU A 7 15.36 -4.38 -22.60
N PHE A 8 14.95 -5.55 -22.11
CA PHE A 8 14.12 -6.48 -22.87
C PHE A 8 12.67 -5.99 -22.96
N THR A 9 12.08 -5.61 -21.83
CA THR A 9 10.69 -5.13 -21.79
C THR A 9 10.54 -3.67 -22.20
N ASN A 10 11.65 -2.94 -22.32
CA ASN A 10 11.67 -1.50 -22.55
C ASN A 10 10.81 -0.74 -21.51
N CYS A 11 10.81 -1.22 -20.26
CA CYS A 11 9.92 -0.70 -19.23
C CYS A 11 10.35 0.66 -18.65
N GLY A 12 11.58 1.11 -18.92
CA GLY A 12 12.08 2.42 -18.53
C GLY A 12 12.23 2.64 -17.02
N ARG A 13 12.32 1.57 -16.21
CA ARG A 13 12.46 1.63 -14.74
C ARG A 13 13.88 1.36 -14.25
N GLU A 14 14.87 1.32 -15.13
CA GLU A 14 16.29 1.39 -14.80
C GLU A 14 16.68 2.77 -14.27
N PRO A 15 17.82 2.92 -13.56
CA PRO A 15 18.29 4.25 -13.14
C PRO A 15 18.32 5.24 -14.32
N SER A 16 17.65 6.39 -14.16
CA SER A 16 17.47 7.42 -15.20
C SER A 16 16.57 7.01 -16.39
N GLY A 17 15.81 5.92 -16.26
CA GLY A 17 14.84 5.51 -17.26
C GLY A 17 13.61 6.42 -17.28
N LYS A 18 12.96 6.50 -18.45
CA LYS A 18 11.81 7.38 -18.73
C LYS A 18 10.59 7.21 -17.80
N ASN A 19 10.51 6.08 -17.10
CA ASN A 19 9.38 5.69 -16.25
C ASN A 19 9.74 5.70 -14.76
N VAL A 20 10.93 6.20 -14.39
CA VAL A 20 11.39 6.26 -12.99
C VAL A 20 10.59 7.25 -12.17
N ASP A 21 10.23 8.41 -12.72
CA ASP A 21 9.49 9.44 -11.97
C ASP A 21 8.06 8.98 -11.62
N GLU A 22 7.45 8.20 -12.51
CA GLU A 22 6.11 7.67 -12.31
C GLU A 22 6.13 6.38 -11.47
N PHE A 23 6.93 5.39 -11.85
CA PHE A 23 6.86 4.04 -11.27
C PHE A 23 8.01 3.71 -10.31
N GLY A 24 8.93 4.64 -10.07
CA GLY A 24 10.12 4.42 -9.25
C GLY A 24 11.16 3.52 -9.94
N VAL A 25 12.40 3.56 -9.44
CA VAL A 25 13.46 2.68 -9.93
C VAL A 25 13.14 1.22 -9.56
N CYS A 26 13.19 0.34 -10.54
CA CYS A 26 12.92 -1.07 -10.32
C CYS A 26 13.95 -1.67 -9.35
N PRO A 27 13.53 -2.40 -8.29
CA PRO A 27 14.46 -3.06 -7.38
C PRO A 27 15.47 -3.97 -8.09
N ALA A 28 15.06 -4.61 -9.20
CA ALA A 28 15.97 -5.45 -9.99
C ALA A 28 17.11 -4.65 -10.64
N ALA A 29 16.89 -3.38 -10.97
CA ALA A 29 17.86 -2.51 -11.63
C ALA A 29 18.89 -1.89 -10.69
N VAL A 30 18.63 -1.90 -9.37
CA VAL A 30 19.53 -1.32 -8.35
C VAL A 30 20.13 -2.34 -7.40
N ASN A 31 19.61 -3.57 -7.37
CA ASN A 31 20.09 -4.59 -6.45
C ASN A 31 21.45 -5.17 -6.89
N LYS A 32 22.53 -4.52 -6.45
CA LYS A 32 23.93 -4.88 -6.75
C LYS A 32 24.36 -6.24 -6.17
N LYS A 33 23.66 -6.78 -5.16
CA LYS A 33 23.94 -8.10 -4.56
C LYS A 33 23.96 -9.22 -5.60
N TYR A 34 23.21 -9.03 -6.68
CA TYR A 34 23.00 -10.02 -7.72
C TYR A 34 23.77 -9.75 -9.01
N ASN A 35 24.63 -8.73 -9.02
CA ASN A 35 25.39 -8.36 -10.19
C ASN A 35 26.24 -9.51 -10.72
N GLY A 36 26.22 -9.73 -12.03
CA GLY A 36 26.92 -10.83 -12.71
C GLY A 36 26.13 -12.14 -12.77
N LEU A 37 25.03 -12.30 -12.01
CA LEU A 37 24.20 -13.50 -12.10
C LEU A 37 23.48 -13.55 -13.45
N ASN A 38 23.52 -14.72 -14.10
CA ASN A 38 23.10 -14.92 -15.49
C ASN A 38 23.71 -13.89 -16.44
N HIS A 39 24.95 -13.46 -16.20
CA HIS A 39 25.63 -12.42 -17.00
C HIS A 39 24.87 -11.08 -17.04
N GLY A 40 24.05 -10.79 -16.02
CA GLY A 40 23.26 -9.57 -15.90
C GLY A 40 23.92 -8.48 -15.07
N LYS A 41 23.42 -7.25 -15.22
CA LYS A 41 23.73 -6.11 -14.35
C LYS A 41 22.74 -6.09 -13.19
N CYS A 42 23.21 -5.81 -11.98
CA CYS A 42 22.37 -5.89 -10.77
C CYS A 42 21.58 -7.21 -10.75
N ALA A 43 20.26 -7.18 -10.55
CA ALA A 43 19.41 -8.36 -10.64
C ALA A 43 18.67 -8.48 -11.99
N GLY A 44 19.14 -7.78 -13.02
CA GLY A 44 18.42 -7.63 -14.28
C GLY A 44 18.15 -8.93 -15.02
N ARG A 45 19.04 -9.93 -14.90
CA ARG A 45 18.87 -11.27 -15.48
C ARG A 45 18.48 -12.34 -14.44
N ILE A 46 18.02 -11.90 -13.27
CA ILE A 46 17.33 -12.73 -12.27
C ILE A 46 16.15 -11.97 -11.65
N CYS A 47 15.47 -11.14 -12.44
CA CYS A 47 14.47 -10.21 -11.90
C CYS A 47 13.38 -10.95 -11.12
N TRP A 48 13.03 -12.19 -11.51
CA TRP A 48 12.10 -13.10 -10.84
C TRP A 48 12.45 -13.42 -9.37
N ALA A 49 13.72 -13.24 -8.96
CA ALA A 49 14.17 -13.46 -7.60
C ALA A 49 14.13 -12.19 -6.71
N VAL A 50 13.69 -11.04 -7.24
CA VAL A 50 13.64 -9.76 -6.50
C VAL A 50 12.21 -9.32 -6.25
N THR A 51 11.81 -9.09 -5.00
CA THR A 51 10.45 -8.60 -4.70
C THR A 51 10.25 -7.16 -5.17
N GLY A 52 9.02 -6.79 -5.56
CA GLY A 52 8.68 -5.40 -5.91
C GLY A 52 9.05 -4.97 -7.34
N THR A 53 9.38 -5.91 -8.24
CA THR A 53 9.48 -5.58 -9.67
C THR A 53 8.08 -5.29 -10.23
N PHE A 54 7.97 -4.32 -11.13
CA PHE A 54 6.71 -3.99 -11.81
C PHE A 54 6.81 -4.49 -13.24
N CYS A 55 5.93 -5.42 -13.62
CA CYS A 55 5.87 -6.01 -14.95
C CYS A 55 4.41 -5.99 -15.40
N ASP A 56 4.16 -5.66 -16.68
CA ASP A 56 2.82 -5.63 -17.30
C ASP A 56 1.80 -4.84 -16.48
N GLY A 57 2.16 -3.64 -16.05
CA GLY A 57 1.28 -2.76 -15.27
C GLY A 57 1.03 -3.20 -13.82
N ASN A 58 1.69 -4.26 -13.34
CA ASN A 58 1.42 -4.84 -12.03
C ASN A 58 2.69 -5.03 -11.18
N ILE A 59 2.58 -4.75 -9.88
CA ILE A 59 3.62 -5.11 -8.91
C ILE A 59 3.65 -6.63 -8.76
N GLN A 60 4.79 -7.23 -9.06
CA GLN A 60 5.00 -8.66 -8.94
C GLN A 60 5.20 -9.01 -7.46
N GLY A 61 4.23 -9.75 -6.93
CA GLY A 61 4.02 -10.06 -5.52
C GLY A 61 5.04 -11.00 -4.85
N THR A 62 4.60 -11.89 -3.97
CA THR A 62 5.44 -12.84 -3.24
C THR A 62 6.21 -13.73 -4.20
N PHE A 63 7.31 -14.32 -3.73
CA PHE A 63 8.15 -15.21 -4.53
C PHE A 63 7.35 -16.34 -5.21
N ALA A 64 6.38 -16.95 -4.54
CA ALA A 64 5.56 -18.04 -5.08
C ALA A 64 4.69 -17.59 -6.27
N LYS A 65 3.94 -16.48 -6.11
CA LYS A 65 3.12 -15.88 -7.17
C LYS A 65 3.99 -15.39 -8.32
N LYS A 66 5.15 -14.84 -7.98
CA LYS A 66 6.14 -14.35 -8.93
C LYS A 66 6.78 -15.48 -9.72
N TRP A 67 7.11 -16.61 -9.10
CA TRP A 67 7.70 -17.76 -9.78
C TRP A 67 6.76 -18.31 -10.85
N TYR A 68 5.47 -18.46 -10.53
CA TYR A 68 4.47 -18.92 -11.49
C TYR A 68 4.37 -17.99 -12.71
N ASN A 69 4.25 -16.67 -12.48
CA ASN A 69 4.15 -15.70 -13.58
C ASN A 69 5.45 -15.55 -14.35
N CYS A 70 6.58 -15.44 -13.64
CA CYS A 70 7.88 -15.21 -14.26
C CYS A 70 8.41 -16.44 -15.00
N SER A 71 8.12 -17.66 -14.56
CA SER A 71 8.51 -18.86 -15.31
C SER A 71 7.86 -18.93 -16.70
N LYS A 72 6.73 -18.25 -16.88
CA LYS A 72 6.02 -18.10 -18.17
C LYS A 72 6.41 -16.83 -18.94
N CYS A 73 7.15 -15.90 -18.33
CA CYS A 73 7.58 -14.65 -18.95
C CYS A 73 8.59 -14.91 -20.08
N ASP A 74 8.46 -14.19 -21.19
CA ASP A 74 9.34 -14.37 -22.35
C ASP A 74 10.79 -14.00 -22.05
N PHE A 75 11.01 -12.98 -21.20
CA PHE A 75 12.35 -12.64 -20.74
C PHE A 75 13.01 -13.79 -19.95
N PHE A 76 12.23 -14.50 -19.13
CA PHE A 76 12.72 -15.64 -18.37
C PHE A 76 13.10 -16.80 -19.30
N LYS A 77 12.22 -17.13 -20.26
CA LYS A 77 12.47 -18.18 -21.27
C LYS A 77 13.72 -17.86 -22.09
N GLN A 78 13.86 -16.62 -22.54
CA GLN A 78 15.05 -16.15 -23.26
C GLN A 78 16.30 -16.25 -22.40
N THR A 79 16.26 -15.76 -21.15
CA THR A 79 17.42 -15.83 -20.26
C THR A 79 17.83 -17.29 -20.05
N LYS A 80 16.88 -18.20 -19.83
CA LYS A 80 17.14 -19.64 -19.70
C LYS A 80 17.80 -20.22 -20.96
N ALA A 81 17.31 -19.87 -22.14
CA ALA A 81 17.90 -20.31 -23.41
C ALA A 81 19.32 -19.77 -23.62
N GLU A 82 19.56 -18.49 -23.30
CA GLU A 82 20.85 -17.81 -23.47
C GLU A 82 21.92 -18.26 -22.46
N GLU A 83 21.52 -18.67 -21.25
CA GLU A 83 22.45 -19.18 -20.24
C GLU A 83 22.70 -20.70 -20.36
N GLY A 84 21.76 -21.44 -20.95
CA GLY A 84 21.86 -22.88 -21.15
C GLY A 84 22.16 -23.63 -19.84
N PRO A 85 23.20 -24.49 -19.79
CA PRO A 85 23.53 -25.26 -18.59
C PRO A 85 24.00 -24.40 -17.40
N ASN A 86 24.42 -23.16 -17.66
CA ASN A 86 24.86 -22.22 -16.63
C ASN A 86 23.72 -21.37 -16.08
N PHE A 87 22.48 -21.61 -16.50
CA PHE A 87 21.32 -20.87 -16.03
C PHE A 87 21.15 -20.98 -14.52
N LEU A 88 21.28 -19.84 -13.84
CA LEU A 88 21.00 -19.71 -12.42
C LEU A 88 19.56 -19.25 -12.25
N THR A 89 18.72 -20.19 -11.87
CA THR A 89 17.37 -19.89 -11.42
C THR A 89 17.41 -19.04 -10.14
N PHE A 90 18.34 -19.35 -9.24
CA PHE A 90 18.54 -18.64 -7.97
C PHE A 90 20.03 -18.50 -7.65
N PRO A 91 20.45 -17.44 -6.93
CA PRO A 91 21.78 -17.37 -6.34
C PRO A 91 22.02 -18.60 -5.45
N LYS A 92 23.10 -19.37 -5.70
CA LYS A 92 23.48 -20.60 -4.96
C LYS A 92 23.79 -20.39 -3.44
N LYS A 93 23.34 -19.30 -2.82
CA LYS A 93 23.55 -18.93 -1.40
C LYS A 93 22.29 -18.37 -0.70
N LEU A 94 21.09 -18.77 -1.11
CA LEU A 94 19.85 -18.37 -0.44
C LEU A 94 19.37 -19.29 0.70
N ASN A 95 20.07 -20.40 0.98
CA ASN A 95 19.72 -21.29 2.11
C ASN A 95 20.28 -20.86 3.48
N LYS A 96 21.06 -19.78 3.61
CA LYS A 96 21.70 -19.41 4.91
C LYS A 96 21.81 -17.93 5.28
N LEU A 97 21.17 -16.98 4.57
CA LEU A 97 21.32 -15.55 4.89
C LEU A 97 19.98 -14.81 4.87
N HIS A 98 19.27 -14.82 6.01
CA HIS A 98 18.75 -13.62 6.68
C HIS A 98 18.34 -13.93 8.14
N THR A 99 19.22 -14.61 8.88
CA THR A 99 19.37 -14.47 10.33
C THR A 99 20.63 -13.66 10.55
N SER A 100 20.50 -12.34 10.56
CA SER A 100 21.53 -11.47 11.12
C SER A 100 20.79 -10.36 11.85
N HIS A 101 20.83 -10.53 13.17
CA HIS A 101 20.29 -9.66 14.18
C HIS A 101 20.93 -8.28 14.07
N GLU A 102 20.10 -7.24 14.01
CA GLU A 102 20.44 -5.94 14.58
C GLU A 102 19.27 -5.58 15.50
N ASN A 103 19.59 -5.55 16.79
CA ASN A 103 18.71 -5.17 17.88
C ASN A 103 18.28 -3.72 17.69
N ILE A 104 16.99 -3.46 17.49
CA ILE A 104 16.45 -2.09 17.49
C ILE A 104 15.09 -2.10 18.21
N ASP A 105 14.98 -1.15 19.14
CA ASP A 105 13.95 -0.87 20.15
C ASP A 105 12.49 -1.12 19.67
N THR A 106 11.68 -1.63 20.60
CA THR A 106 10.41 -2.34 20.43
C THR A 106 9.16 -1.46 20.52
N ARG A 107 9.24 -0.18 20.12
CA ARG A 107 8.10 0.76 20.19
C ARG A 107 7.71 1.30 18.82
N LEU A 108 7.08 0.47 17.99
CA LEU A 108 6.18 0.93 16.92
C LEU A 108 4.74 0.61 17.33
N ILE A 109 4.35 1.17 18.46
CA ILE A 109 2.95 1.47 18.76
C ILE A 109 2.83 2.92 18.33
N ILE A 110 2.00 3.26 17.34
CA ILE A 110 1.58 4.66 17.16
C ILE A 110 0.98 5.05 18.52
N PRO A 111 1.63 5.89 19.33
CA PRO A 111 1.16 6.13 20.69
C PRO A 111 -0.22 6.75 20.59
N GLN A 112 -1.15 6.35 21.47
CA GLN A 112 -2.45 7.02 21.64
C GLN A 112 -2.30 8.55 21.86
N ASN A 113 -1.09 9.02 22.12
CA ASN A 113 -0.72 10.43 22.32
C ASN A 113 -0.52 11.22 21.01
N THR A 114 -0.53 10.59 19.83
CA THR A 114 -0.59 11.32 18.54
C THR A 114 -2.01 11.88 18.26
N GLN A 115 -3.02 11.49 19.04
CA GLN A 115 -4.38 12.04 18.93
C GLN A 115 -4.49 13.53 19.30
N ASN A 116 -3.52 14.10 20.04
CA ASN A 116 -3.61 15.48 20.55
C ASN A 116 -2.55 16.46 20.01
N LYS A 117 -1.76 16.11 18.99
CA LYS A 117 -0.66 16.98 18.48
C LYS A 117 -0.81 17.51 17.05
N LEU A 118 -1.91 17.21 16.36
CA LEU A 118 -2.23 17.82 15.05
C LEU A 118 -3.25 18.98 15.14
N ILE A 119 -3.61 19.38 16.36
CA ILE A 119 -4.83 20.17 16.59
C ILE A 119 -4.61 21.68 16.37
N ASN A 120 -3.44 22.27 16.63
CA ASN A 120 -3.24 23.73 16.53
C ASN A 120 -1.91 24.15 15.85
N THR A 121 -1.97 24.58 14.57
CA THR A 121 -1.00 25.48 13.90
C THR A 121 0.47 24.98 13.72
N PRO A 122 1.26 25.60 12.81
CA PRO A 122 2.23 24.91 11.96
C PRO A 122 3.53 24.54 12.67
N THR A 123 4.12 23.40 12.25
CA THR A 123 5.51 23.00 12.51
C THR A 123 5.91 22.89 13.98
N GLU A 124 5.31 21.97 14.74
CA GLU A 124 5.94 21.48 15.98
C GLU A 124 5.96 19.94 16.03
N PHE A 125 7.17 19.44 16.26
CA PHE A 125 7.69 18.13 15.92
C PHE A 125 7.05 16.98 16.72
N ILE A 126 6.83 15.86 16.02
CA ILE A 126 6.67 14.53 16.60
C ILE A 126 7.98 14.16 17.32
N ASP A 127 7.87 13.57 18.51
CA ASP A 127 9.02 13.11 19.30
C ASP A 127 9.83 12.08 18.49
N GLU A 128 11.02 12.49 18.02
CA GLU A 128 11.88 11.74 17.10
C GLU A 128 12.50 10.48 17.76
N THR A 129 12.27 10.24 19.05
CA THR A 129 12.92 9.17 19.82
C THR A 129 12.27 7.79 19.70
N GLU A 130 11.04 7.68 19.18
CA GLU A 130 10.29 6.40 19.09
C GLU A 130 10.10 5.85 17.66
N ILE A 131 10.60 6.53 16.63
CA ILE A 131 10.39 6.11 15.23
C ILE A 131 11.71 5.66 14.60
N HIS A 132 11.73 4.52 13.92
CA HIS A 132 12.95 3.98 13.32
C HIS A 132 13.45 4.90 12.17
N PRO A 133 14.75 5.24 12.07
CA PRO A 133 15.27 6.24 11.13
C PRO A 133 14.85 6.14 9.64
N PRO A 134 14.76 4.94 9.00
CA PRO A 134 14.28 4.81 7.62
C PRO A 134 12.78 5.03 7.45
N VAL A 135 12.00 4.97 8.54
CA VAL A 135 10.57 5.30 8.60
C VAL A 135 10.38 6.80 8.88
N ILE A 136 11.25 7.41 9.71
CA ILE A 136 11.29 8.88 9.93
C ILE A 136 11.52 9.63 8.61
N ILE A 137 12.51 9.20 7.82
CA ILE A 137 12.85 9.86 6.54
C ILE A 137 11.64 9.85 5.60
N LYS A 138 10.93 8.71 5.52
CA LYS A 138 9.72 8.58 4.69
C LYS A 138 8.55 9.39 5.24
N TYR A 139 8.45 9.54 6.56
CA TYR A 139 7.40 10.34 7.19
C TYR A 139 7.51 11.82 6.83
N LYS A 140 8.71 12.41 6.88
CA LYS A 140 8.93 13.82 6.48
C LYS A 140 8.60 14.06 5.01
N GLU A 141 8.82 13.06 4.14
CA GLU A 141 8.40 13.14 2.73
C GLU A 141 6.88 13.07 2.58
N ILE A 142 6.21 12.20 3.34
CA ILE A 142 4.74 12.07 3.33
C ILE A 142 4.08 13.32 3.90
N GLU A 143 4.61 13.88 4.99
CA GLU A 143 4.15 15.12 5.59
C GLU A 143 4.23 16.28 4.58
N LYS A 144 5.35 16.41 3.86
CA LYS A 144 5.50 17.39 2.78
C LYS A 144 4.46 17.20 1.68
N ILE A 145 4.22 15.95 1.26
CA ILE A 145 3.17 15.64 0.28
C ILE A 145 1.82 16.09 0.81
N LEU A 146 1.42 15.66 2.01
CA LEU A 146 0.13 16.04 2.59
C LEU A 146 -0.01 17.55 2.71
N PHE A 147 1.02 18.24 3.19
CA PHE A 147 1.02 19.68 3.34
C PHE A 147 0.87 20.40 1.99
N SER A 148 1.64 20.00 0.97
CA SER A 148 1.52 20.60 -0.37
C SER A 148 0.16 20.31 -1.00
N GLU A 149 -0.30 19.05 -0.94
CA GLU A 149 -1.54 18.65 -1.60
C GLU A 149 -2.79 19.27 -0.93
N ILE A 150 -2.76 19.49 0.39
CA ILE A 150 -3.84 20.15 1.12
C ILE A 150 -3.80 21.66 0.91
N ASN A 151 -2.63 22.31 0.92
CA ASN A 151 -2.54 23.77 0.86
C ASN A 151 -2.59 24.34 -0.56
N ASP A 152 -2.03 23.63 -1.54
CA ASP A 152 -1.93 24.14 -2.91
C ASP A 152 -3.23 23.94 -3.71
N LYS A 153 -4.13 23.07 -3.21
CA LYS A 153 -5.43 22.77 -3.86
C LYS A 153 -6.59 23.22 -2.98
N VAL A 154 -7.16 24.38 -3.33
CA VAL A 154 -8.25 25.04 -2.59
C VAL A 154 -9.42 24.09 -2.30
N ASP A 155 -9.82 23.25 -3.25
CA ASP A 155 -10.95 22.34 -3.07
C ASP A 155 -10.64 21.20 -2.08
N ILE A 156 -9.42 20.65 -2.13
CA ILE A 156 -8.95 19.65 -1.14
C ILE A 156 -8.89 20.31 0.24
N ASN A 157 -8.28 21.49 0.32
CA ASN A 157 -8.16 22.26 1.56
C ASN A 157 -9.53 22.44 2.24
N THR A 158 -10.50 22.91 1.45
CA THR A 158 -11.84 23.23 1.93
C THR A 158 -12.55 21.98 2.41
N CYS A 159 -12.49 20.89 1.67
CA CYS A 159 -13.13 19.63 2.06
C CYS A 159 -12.49 19.01 3.31
N ILE A 160 -11.16 19.04 3.42
CA ILE A 160 -10.44 18.51 4.59
C ILE A 160 -10.69 19.38 5.82
N ASN A 161 -10.74 20.70 5.69
CA ASN A 161 -11.10 21.59 6.79
C ASN A 161 -12.56 21.42 7.21
N GLN A 162 -13.48 21.25 6.26
CA GLN A 162 -14.87 20.93 6.56
C GLN A 162 -14.99 19.59 7.30
N LEU A 163 -14.24 18.58 6.87
CA LEU A 163 -14.19 17.29 7.57
C LEU A 163 -13.64 17.46 8.99
N LYS A 164 -12.54 18.21 9.18
CA LYS A 164 -11.97 18.50 10.50
C LYS A 164 -12.97 19.19 11.44
N ILE A 165 -13.72 20.17 10.94
CA ILE A 165 -14.73 20.91 11.72
C ILE A 165 -15.95 20.02 12.02
N SER A 166 -16.40 19.24 11.05
CA SER A 166 -17.61 18.44 11.18
C SER A 166 -17.38 17.14 11.96
N ASP A 167 -16.26 16.47 11.80
CA ASP A 167 -15.99 15.15 12.33
C ASP A 167 -14.48 14.92 12.53
N ASN A 168 -13.98 15.25 13.71
CA ASN A 168 -12.57 15.08 14.04
C ASN A 168 -12.12 13.60 14.03
N ALA A 169 -13.05 12.66 14.25
CA ALA A 169 -12.73 11.24 14.24
C ALA A 169 -12.50 10.74 12.80
N VAL A 170 -13.39 11.08 11.86
CA VAL A 170 -13.21 10.75 10.44
C VAL A 170 -12.04 11.52 9.85
N TYR A 171 -11.81 12.78 10.24
CA TYR A 171 -10.59 13.51 9.88
C TYR A 171 -9.33 12.76 10.32
N SER A 172 -9.22 12.37 11.59
CA SER A 172 -8.05 11.65 12.09
C SER A 172 -7.84 10.31 11.37
N HIS A 173 -8.94 9.58 11.14
CA HIS A 173 -8.93 8.32 10.39
C HIS A 173 -8.39 8.50 8.96
N THR A 174 -8.91 9.48 8.20
CA THR A 174 -8.46 9.73 6.82
C THR A 174 -6.99 10.14 6.75
N ILE A 175 -6.50 10.91 7.72
CA ILE A 175 -5.07 11.24 7.83
C ILE A 175 -4.24 9.98 8.10
N ASN A 176 -4.62 9.15 9.08
CA ASN A 176 -3.91 7.90 9.38
C ASN A 176 -3.85 6.97 8.17
N VAL A 177 -5.00 6.77 7.50
CA VAL A 177 -5.10 5.94 6.30
C VAL A 177 -4.21 6.49 5.18
N SER A 178 -4.17 7.81 4.99
CA SER A 178 -3.30 8.44 3.99
C SER A 178 -1.81 8.19 4.25
N VAL A 179 -1.37 8.31 5.50
CA VAL A 179 0.02 8.09 5.90
C VAL A 179 0.39 6.62 5.72
N LEU A 180 -0.41 5.71 6.25
CA LEU A 180 -0.17 4.26 6.16
C LEU A 180 -0.19 3.77 4.71
N ALA A 181 -1.12 4.24 3.87
CA ALA A 181 -1.17 3.92 2.45
C ALA A 181 0.09 4.43 1.72
N SER A 182 0.56 5.63 2.05
CA SER A 182 1.77 6.20 1.46
C SER A 182 3.02 5.40 1.83
N VAL A 183 3.18 5.06 3.12
CA VAL A 183 4.26 4.17 3.58
C VAL A 183 4.19 2.84 2.85
N PHE A 184 3.00 2.24 2.76
CA PHE A 184 2.81 0.98 2.08
C PHE A 184 3.20 1.08 0.60
N GLY A 185 2.73 2.10 -0.13
CA GLY A 185 3.11 2.39 -1.50
C GLY A 185 4.63 2.52 -1.71
N ILE A 186 5.33 3.24 -0.83
CA ILE A 186 6.80 3.36 -0.89
C ILE A 186 7.47 1.98 -0.72
N THR A 187 7.00 1.15 0.22
CA THR A 187 7.60 -0.19 0.42
C THR A 187 7.30 -1.15 -0.73
N LEU A 188 6.23 -0.91 -1.47
CA LEU A 188 5.92 -1.62 -2.72
C LEU A 188 6.78 -1.16 -3.89
N GLY A 189 7.52 -0.04 -3.73
CA GLY A 189 8.41 0.52 -4.74
C GLY A 189 7.67 1.39 -5.76
N LEU A 190 6.55 2.02 -5.38
CA LEU A 190 5.87 3.01 -6.19
C LEU A 190 6.75 4.28 -6.36
N GLY A 191 6.63 4.94 -7.51
CA GLY A 191 7.29 6.22 -7.75
C GLY A 191 6.59 7.37 -7.04
N SER A 192 7.25 8.52 -6.96
CA SER A 192 6.77 9.68 -6.20
C SER A 192 5.41 10.18 -6.69
N THR A 193 5.18 10.18 -8.00
CA THR A 193 3.91 10.58 -8.61
C THR A 193 2.76 9.68 -8.14
N LEU A 194 2.95 8.35 -8.21
CA LEU A 194 1.94 7.40 -7.78
C LEU A 194 1.74 7.41 -6.26
N ILE A 195 2.78 7.70 -5.48
CA ILE A 195 2.67 7.88 -4.03
C ILE A 195 1.78 9.09 -3.75
N LYS A 196 2.03 10.24 -4.38
CA LYS A 196 1.19 11.45 -4.21
C LYS A 196 -0.28 11.17 -4.53
N GLU A 197 -0.56 10.55 -5.67
CA GLU A 197 -1.92 10.19 -6.05
C GLU A 197 -2.58 9.22 -5.05
N LEU A 198 -1.84 8.20 -4.59
CA LEU A 198 -2.29 7.27 -3.56
C LEU A 198 -2.55 7.98 -2.23
N THR A 199 -1.68 8.91 -1.82
CA THR A 199 -1.85 9.72 -0.62
C THR A 199 -3.15 10.52 -0.67
N ILE A 200 -3.41 11.21 -1.79
CA ILE A 200 -4.63 11.99 -1.99
C ILE A 200 -5.87 11.08 -2.03
N ALA A 201 -5.79 9.96 -2.74
CA ALA A 201 -6.89 9.01 -2.83
C ALA A 201 -7.25 8.42 -1.47
N ALA A 202 -6.24 8.09 -0.66
CA ALA A 202 -6.40 7.61 0.71
C ALA A 202 -6.90 8.72 1.65
N LEU A 203 -6.46 9.97 1.48
CA LEU A 203 -6.93 11.11 2.26
C LEU A 203 -8.42 11.41 2.00
N LEU A 204 -8.87 11.26 0.76
CA LEU A 204 -10.24 11.59 0.34
C LEU A 204 -11.19 10.39 0.31
N HIS A 205 -10.73 9.17 0.64
CA HIS A 205 -11.52 7.95 0.45
C HIS A 205 -12.91 8.02 1.09
N ASP A 206 -12.98 8.63 2.27
CA ASP A 206 -14.17 8.74 3.11
C ASP A 206 -14.87 10.10 3.02
N ILE A 207 -14.45 10.98 2.12
CA ILE A 207 -14.92 12.39 2.11
C ILE A 207 -16.43 12.51 1.91
N GLY A 208 -17.08 11.53 1.30
CA GLY A 208 -18.54 11.51 1.16
C GLY A 208 -19.29 11.45 2.49
N LYS A 209 -18.64 11.08 3.60
CA LYS A 209 -19.25 11.08 4.94
C LYS A 209 -19.73 12.46 5.38
N ILE A 210 -19.16 13.55 4.83
CA ILE A 210 -19.66 14.92 5.10
C ILE A 210 -21.11 15.15 4.64
N ARG A 211 -21.62 14.28 3.76
CA ARG A 211 -22.97 14.34 3.21
C ARG A 211 -23.94 13.39 3.94
N ILE A 212 -23.48 12.65 4.94
CA ILE A 212 -24.29 11.72 5.72
C ILE A 212 -24.72 12.38 7.03
N PRO A 213 -26.02 12.35 7.41
CA PRO A 213 -26.48 12.85 8.69
C PRO A 213 -25.77 12.15 9.87
N LYS A 214 -25.29 12.94 10.84
CA LYS A 214 -24.48 12.42 11.97
C LYS A 214 -25.24 11.44 12.86
N ASP A 215 -26.52 11.67 13.06
CA ASP A 215 -27.43 10.80 13.81
C ASP A 215 -27.57 9.41 13.17
N ILE A 216 -27.38 9.32 11.85
CA ILE A 216 -27.31 8.06 11.11
C ILE A 216 -25.90 7.48 11.13
N LEU A 217 -24.88 8.29 10.84
CA LEU A 217 -23.47 7.86 10.74
C LEU A 217 -22.93 7.21 12.02
N TYR A 218 -23.34 7.72 13.19
CA TYR A 218 -22.86 7.25 14.49
C TYR A 218 -23.82 6.31 15.22
N LYS A 219 -24.91 5.89 14.56
CA LYS A 219 -25.85 4.97 15.16
C LYS A 219 -25.19 3.60 15.33
N SER A 220 -25.01 3.16 16.58
CA SER A 220 -24.31 1.91 16.89
C SER A 220 -25.14 0.65 16.59
N ASP A 221 -26.46 0.74 16.75
CA ASP A 221 -27.37 -0.39 16.73
C ASP A 221 -28.68 -0.07 16.00
N ASN A 222 -29.38 -1.11 15.53
CA ASN A 222 -30.71 -0.99 14.91
C ASN A 222 -30.74 -0.05 13.69
N LEU A 223 -29.69 -0.06 12.87
CA LEU A 223 -29.70 0.56 11.56
C LEU A 223 -30.76 -0.10 10.67
N LYS A 224 -31.68 0.69 10.16
CA LYS A 224 -32.67 0.27 9.17
C LYS A 224 -31.99 0.10 7.81
N PHE A 225 -32.57 -0.71 6.94
CA PHE A 225 -32.02 -0.95 5.59
C PHE A 225 -31.73 0.34 4.82
N ASN A 226 -32.64 1.33 4.87
CA ASN A 226 -32.46 2.63 4.23
C ASN A 226 -31.35 3.49 4.87
N GLU A 227 -31.10 3.33 6.17
CA GLU A 227 -29.98 3.99 6.87
C GLU A 227 -28.65 3.36 6.48
N ILE A 228 -28.59 2.03 6.33
CA ILE A 228 -27.41 1.30 5.82
C ILE A 228 -27.10 1.76 4.40
N GLU A 229 -28.09 1.77 3.50
CA GLU A 229 -27.92 2.23 2.12
C GLU A 229 -27.45 3.70 2.07
N LEU A 230 -27.95 4.54 2.97
CA LEU A 230 -27.50 5.94 3.06
C LEU A 230 -26.04 6.03 3.51
N ILE A 231 -25.62 5.24 4.51
CA ILE A 231 -24.22 5.18 4.92
C ILE A 231 -23.36 4.67 3.77
N GLU A 232 -23.72 3.57 3.11
CA GLU A 232 -22.96 3.01 1.98
C GLU A 232 -22.81 4.00 0.81
N ASN A 233 -23.82 4.87 0.61
CA ASN A 233 -23.79 5.94 -0.40
C ASN A 233 -22.67 6.97 -0.20
N HIS A 234 -21.99 7.03 0.96
CA HIS A 234 -20.82 7.89 1.14
C HIS A 234 -19.74 7.62 0.08
N THR A 235 -19.60 6.37 -0.36
CA THR A 235 -18.66 5.98 -1.42
C THR A 235 -18.96 6.70 -2.74
N ARG A 236 -20.22 6.65 -3.19
CA ARG A 236 -20.68 7.32 -4.42
C ARG A 236 -20.64 8.84 -4.29
N LEU A 237 -21.04 9.38 -3.14
CA LEU A 237 -21.00 10.82 -2.87
C LEU A 237 -19.57 11.35 -2.85
N GLY A 238 -18.64 10.59 -2.27
CA GLY A 238 -17.21 10.90 -2.28
C GLY A 238 -16.63 10.87 -3.69
N TYR A 239 -16.94 9.84 -4.48
CA TYR A 239 -16.58 9.78 -5.90
C TYR A 239 -17.03 11.04 -6.68
N GLN A 240 -18.30 11.42 -6.55
CA GLN A 240 -18.87 12.58 -7.24
C GLN A 240 -18.19 13.88 -6.80
N LEU A 241 -17.95 14.04 -5.50
CA LEU A 241 -17.27 15.20 -4.95
C LEU A 241 -15.82 15.30 -5.47
N ILE A 242 -15.06 14.20 -5.44
CA ILE A 242 -13.67 14.18 -5.93
C ILE A 242 -13.61 14.49 -7.44
N LYS A 243 -14.54 13.94 -8.24
CA LYS A 243 -14.64 14.27 -9.68
C LYS A 243 -14.93 15.75 -9.90
N SER A 244 -15.77 16.37 -9.06
CA SER A 244 -16.08 17.81 -9.16
C SER A 244 -14.88 18.72 -8.85
N MET A 245 -13.88 18.23 -8.11
CA MET A 245 -12.59 18.92 -7.85
C MET A 245 -11.62 18.87 -9.04
N GLY A 246 -11.99 18.22 -10.16
CA GLY A 246 -11.11 18.03 -11.31
C GLY A 246 -9.97 17.03 -11.07
N LEU A 247 -10.06 16.20 -10.01
CA LEU A 247 -9.05 15.19 -9.73
C LEU A 247 -9.13 13.99 -10.68
N PRO A 248 -8.01 13.31 -10.96
CA PRO A 248 -7.98 12.11 -11.79
C PRO A 248 -8.99 11.05 -11.34
N GLU A 249 -9.64 10.39 -12.30
CA GLU A 249 -10.68 9.39 -12.02
C GLU A 249 -10.18 8.24 -11.14
N LYS A 250 -8.94 7.81 -11.32
CA LYS A 250 -8.29 6.80 -10.47
C LYS A 250 -8.23 7.16 -8.98
N ILE A 251 -8.26 8.45 -8.62
CA ILE A 251 -8.34 8.93 -7.24
C ILE A 251 -9.79 8.82 -6.75
N ALA A 252 -10.75 9.28 -7.55
CA ALA A 252 -12.17 9.20 -7.23
C ALA A 252 -12.67 7.75 -7.05
N GLU A 253 -12.21 6.84 -7.92
CA GLU A 253 -12.54 5.41 -7.86
C GLU A 253 -12.16 4.76 -6.52
N VAL A 254 -11.14 5.25 -5.83
CA VAL A 254 -10.81 4.73 -4.48
C VAL A 254 -11.92 5.06 -3.51
N SER A 255 -12.45 6.28 -3.51
CA SER A 255 -13.60 6.63 -2.67
C SER A 255 -14.81 5.78 -3.01
N TYR A 256 -15.04 5.49 -4.30
CA TYR A 256 -16.17 4.65 -4.71
C TYR A 256 -16.02 3.18 -4.29
N ASN A 257 -14.81 2.64 -4.34
CA ASN A 257 -14.59 1.20 -4.30
C ASN A 257 -13.85 0.70 -3.04
N HIS A 258 -13.46 1.55 -2.09
CA HIS A 258 -12.62 1.13 -0.96
C HIS A 258 -13.29 0.12 0.00
N HIS A 259 -14.61 -0.07 -0.08
CA HIS A 259 -15.36 -1.12 0.60
C HIS A 259 -15.65 -2.37 -0.25
N GLU A 260 -15.15 -2.40 -1.49
CA GLU A 260 -15.20 -3.59 -2.33
C GLU A 260 -14.30 -4.70 -1.80
N ARG A 261 -14.69 -5.94 -2.10
CA ARG A 261 -13.98 -7.15 -1.68
C ARG A 261 -13.57 -7.95 -2.91
N LEU A 262 -12.44 -8.66 -2.85
CA LEU A 262 -11.97 -9.45 -3.99
C LEU A 262 -12.97 -10.51 -4.48
N ASP A 263 -13.78 -11.03 -3.56
CA ASP A 263 -14.85 -12.00 -3.79
C ASP A 263 -16.14 -11.40 -4.37
N GLY A 264 -16.22 -10.08 -4.59
CA GLY A 264 -17.41 -9.40 -5.10
C GLY A 264 -18.53 -9.22 -4.08
N GLN A 265 -18.31 -9.58 -2.81
CA GLN A 265 -19.30 -9.43 -1.74
C GLN A 265 -19.25 -8.06 -1.04
N GLY A 266 -18.39 -7.16 -1.52
CA GLY A 266 -18.32 -5.77 -1.04
C GLY A 266 -19.41 -4.89 -1.64
N TYR A 267 -19.28 -3.58 -1.40
CA TYR A 267 -20.20 -2.57 -1.89
C TYR A 267 -19.41 -1.37 -2.42
N PRO A 268 -20.01 -0.52 -3.29
CA PRO A 268 -21.41 -0.53 -3.75
C PRO A 268 -21.64 -1.23 -5.10
N ARG A 269 -20.59 -1.60 -5.83
CA ARG A 269 -20.63 -2.10 -7.21
C ARG A 269 -20.40 -3.60 -7.32
N LYS A 270 -19.98 -4.27 -6.24
CA LYS A 270 -19.74 -5.72 -6.19
C LYS A 270 -18.64 -6.14 -7.18
N LEU A 271 -17.58 -5.35 -7.21
CA LEU A 271 -16.45 -5.57 -8.11
C LEU A 271 -15.61 -6.74 -7.62
N THR A 272 -15.09 -7.53 -8.55
CA THR A 272 -14.11 -8.57 -8.24
C THR A 272 -12.69 -8.03 -8.37
N LYS A 273 -11.73 -8.79 -7.85
CA LYS A 273 -10.30 -8.46 -7.84
C LYS A 273 -9.75 -7.80 -9.11
N ASP A 274 -10.11 -8.31 -10.28
CA ASP A 274 -9.53 -7.85 -11.56
C ASP A 274 -10.05 -6.46 -11.97
N SER A 275 -11.15 -6.01 -11.36
CA SER A 275 -11.72 -4.66 -11.56
C SER A 275 -11.23 -3.64 -10.53
N LEU A 276 -10.54 -4.07 -9.48
CA LEU A 276 -10.09 -3.19 -8.39
C LEU A 276 -8.68 -2.68 -8.64
N SER A 277 -8.54 -1.35 -8.71
CA SER A 277 -7.25 -0.71 -8.86
C SER A 277 -6.30 -1.06 -7.70
N LEU A 278 -4.99 -0.99 -7.96
CA LEU A 278 -3.99 -1.18 -6.91
C LEU A 278 -4.20 -0.19 -5.74
N TYR A 279 -4.61 1.05 -6.03
CA TYR A 279 -4.90 2.04 -5.00
C TYR A 279 -6.05 1.60 -4.11
N THR A 280 -7.14 1.11 -4.70
CA THR A 280 -8.28 0.59 -3.95
C THR A 280 -7.84 -0.56 -3.06
N GLN A 281 -7.12 -1.54 -3.60
CA GLN A 281 -6.65 -2.69 -2.82
C GLN A 281 -5.71 -2.27 -1.66
N ILE A 282 -4.84 -1.28 -1.86
CA ILE A 282 -3.98 -0.73 -0.79
C ILE A 282 -4.81 -0.03 0.27
N VAL A 283 -5.70 0.87 -0.14
CA VAL A 283 -6.52 1.68 0.78
C VAL A 283 -7.49 0.80 1.56
N SER A 284 -8.13 -0.21 0.95
CA SER A 284 -9.00 -1.16 1.67
C SER A 284 -8.26 -1.92 2.77
N ILE A 285 -7.02 -2.37 2.52
CA ILE A 285 -6.20 -3.05 3.54
C ILE A 285 -5.88 -2.11 4.69
N VAL A 286 -5.41 -0.90 4.37
CA VAL A 286 -4.99 0.09 5.37
C VAL A 286 -6.19 0.60 6.19
N ASN A 287 -7.30 0.88 5.52
CA ASN A 287 -8.55 1.29 6.13
C ASN A 287 -9.04 0.27 7.17
N ALA A 288 -9.10 -1.01 6.78
CA ALA A 288 -9.48 -2.08 7.69
C ALA A 288 -8.55 -2.19 8.90
N TYR A 289 -7.25 -2.02 8.70
CA TYR A 289 -6.29 -2.03 9.80
C TYR A 289 -6.51 -0.87 10.79
N ASP A 290 -6.67 0.36 10.28
CA ASP A 290 -6.90 1.54 11.13
C ASP A 290 -8.22 1.41 11.92
N ILE A 291 -9.31 1.00 11.26
CA ILE A 291 -10.61 0.77 11.92
C ILE A 291 -10.50 -0.32 12.99
N LEU A 292 -9.97 -1.50 12.66
CA LEU A 292 -9.91 -2.64 13.58
C LEU A 292 -8.99 -2.38 14.78
N SER A 293 -7.91 -1.61 14.59
CA SER A 293 -7.01 -1.26 15.67
C SER A 293 -7.55 -0.15 16.57
N ALA A 294 -8.24 0.86 16.00
CA ALA A 294 -8.77 1.99 16.76
C ALA A 294 -10.12 1.70 17.43
N LYS A 295 -11.08 1.13 16.69
CA LYS A 295 -12.48 0.99 17.14
C LYS A 295 -12.65 -0.14 18.16
N GLU A 296 -11.96 -1.25 17.98
CA GLU A 296 -12.15 -2.46 18.79
C GLU A 296 -11.15 -2.58 19.94
N LYS A 297 -10.22 -1.61 20.08
CA LYS A 297 -9.07 -1.67 21.02
C LYS A 297 -8.28 -2.98 20.90
N ASN A 298 -8.34 -3.63 19.74
CA ASN A 298 -7.62 -4.86 19.46
C ASN A 298 -6.12 -4.58 19.50
N SER A 299 -5.36 -5.52 20.05
CA SER A 299 -3.91 -5.54 19.83
C SER A 299 -3.62 -5.65 18.33
N ALA A 300 -2.45 -5.18 17.89
CA ALA A 300 -2.04 -5.30 16.51
C ALA A 300 -2.09 -6.77 16.01
N LYS A 301 -1.80 -7.74 16.90
CA LYS A 301 -1.81 -9.17 16.57
C LYS A 301 -3.23 -9.70 16.34
N GLU A 302 -4.21 -9.25 17.14
CA GLU A 302 -5.63 -9.59 16.95
C GLU A 302 -6.17 -8.99 15.66
N THR A 303 -5.91 -7.70 15.42
CA THR A 303 -6.27 -7.01 14.18
C THR A 303 -5.76 -7.76 12.95
N VAL A 304 -4.48 -8.14 12.94
CA VAL A 304 -3.92 -8.93 11.84
C VAL A 304 -4.54 -10.33 11.76
N GLY A 305 -4.83 -10.97 12.88
CA GLY A 305 -5.55 -12.25 12.90
C GLY A 305 -6.89 -12.18 12.15
N ILE A 306 -7.68 -11.15 12.43
CA ILE A 306 -8.98 -10.88 11.76
C ILE A 306 -8.78 -10.60 10.27
N MET A 307 -7.81 -9.77 9.91
CA MET A 307 -7.54 -9.49 8.49
C MET A 307 -7.08 -10.73 7.72
N ILE A 308 -6.32 -11.62 8.37
CA ILE A 308 -5.86 -12.88 7.76
C ILE A 308 -7.01 -13.87 7.55
N SER A 309 -8.01 -13.94 8.44
CA SER A 309 -9.18 -14.80 8.21
C SER A 309 -10.00 -14.37 6.99
N GLU A 310 -9.87 -13.11 6.58
CA GLU A 310 -10.50 -12.53 5.38
C GLU A 310 -9.55 -12.50 4.16
N ALA A 311 -8.34 -13.06 4.27
CA ALA A 311 -7.40 -13.10 3.16
C ALA A 311 -7.98 -13.85 1.94
N GLN A 312 -7.61 -13.41 0.73
CA GLN A 312 -8.13 -13.89 -0.56
C GLN A 312 -9.62 -13.59 -0.84
N LYS A 313 -10.44 -13.42 0.20
CA LYS A 313 -11.84 -13.01 0.10
C LYS A 313 -11.98 -11.49 0.02
N ALA A 314 -11.49 -10.79 1.03
CA ALA A 314 -11.50 -9.33 1.09
C ALA A 314 -10.24 -8.71 0.47
N TYR A 315 -9.09 -9.35 0.70
CA TYR A 315 -7.79 -8.75 0.42
C TYR A 315 -6.91 -9.63 -0.46
N SER A 316 -6.07 -8.99 -1.29
CA SER A 316 -5.01 -9.70 -2.01
C SER A 316 -4.04 -10.27 -0.99
N LEU A 317 -3.89 -11.61 -0.98
CA LEU A 317 -2.99 -12.30 -0.05
C LEU A 317 -1.57 -11.72 -0.07
N ASP A 318 -1.07 -11.38 -1.26
CA ASP A 318 0.25 -10.78 -1.43
C ASP A 318 0.35 -9.39 -0.81
N LEU A 319 -0.62 -8.52 -1.08
CA LEU A 319 -0.61 -7.16 -0.52
C LEU A 319 -0.80 -7.20 0.98
N LEU A 320 -1.72 -8.02 1.49
CA LEU A 320 -1.93 -8.20 2.91
C LEU A 320 -0.67 -8.70 3.62
N TYR A 321 -0.02 -9.73 3.07
CA TYR A 321 1.26 -10.22 3.57
C TYR A 321 2.33 -9.13 3.62
N ARG A 322 2.46 -8.33 2.55
CA ARG A 322 3.43 -7.22 2.50
C ARG A 322 3.12 -6.14 3.51
N PHE A 323 1.85 -5.76 3.66
CA PHE A 323 1.40 -4.80 4.65
C PHE A 323 1.72 -5.27 6.07
N ILE A 324 1.41 -6.52 6.40
CA ILE A 324 1.70 -7.11 7.72
C ILE A 324 3.20 -7.14 8.00
N ASN A 325 4.06 -7.37 7.00
CA ASN A 325 5.51 -7.27 7.18
C ASN A 325 6.00 -5.84 7.48
N ILE A 326 5.23 -4.81 7.11
CA ILE A 326 5.53 -3.42 7.47
C ILE A 326 5.17 -3.19 8.93
N VAL A 327 3.97 -3.63 9.33
CA VAL A 327 3.47 -3.50 10.70
C VAL A 327 4.30 -4.32 11.69
N PHE A 328 4.70 -5.55 11.32
CA PHE A 328 5.40 -6.51 12.16
C PHE A 328 6.85 -6.76 11.73
N LYS A 329 7.54 -5.72 11.25
CA LYS A 329 8.90 -5.85 10.68
C LYS A 329 9.92 -6.59 11.57
N GLN A 330 9.74 -6.53 12.89
CA GLN A 330 10.61 -7.17 13.89
C GLN A 330 10.14 -8.58 14.34
N ASP A 331 8.86 -8.93 14.17
CA ASP A 331 8.29 -10.23 14.57
C ASP A 331 8.06 -11.13 13.35
N LYS A 332 9.15 -11.47 12.66
CA LYS A 332 9.10 -12.27 11.42
C LYS A 332 8.55 -13.68 11.64
N ASP A 333 8.74 -14.22 12.84
CA ASP A 333 8.25 -15.55 13.20
C ASP A 333 6.72 -15.56 13.31
N PHE A 334 6.12 -14.51 13.90
CA PHE A 334 4.66 -14.33 13.88
C PHE A 334 4.11 -14.28 12.46
N VAL A 335 4.71 -13.46 11.59
CA VAL A 335 4.27 -13.34 10.18
C VAL A 335 4.42 -14.67 9.45
N LYS A 336 5.55 -15.36 9.63
CA LYS A 336 5.80 -16.66 9.00
C LYS A 336 4.81 -17.72 9.46
N GLN A 337 4.55 -17.82 10.76
CA GLN A 337 3.61 -18.78 11.34
C GLN A 337 2.20 -18.58 10.80
N LYS A 338 1.72 -17.32 10.78
CA LYS A 338 0.35 -17.02 10.34
C LYS A 338 0.11 -17.27 8.85
N PHE A 339 1.15 -17.13 8.02
CA PHE A 339 1.04 -17.37 6.58
C PHE A 339 1.48 -18.75 6.12
N GLN A 340 1.95 -19.62 7.03
CA GLN A 340 2.44 -20.96 6.70
C GLN A 340 1.36 -21.83 6.04
N ALA A 341 0.09 -21.67 6.45
CA ALA A 341 -1.05 -22.37 5.86
C ALA A 341 -1.37 -21.97 4.42
N PHE A 342 -0.85 -20.84 3.92
CA PHE A 342 -1.04 -20.39 2.53
C PHE A 342 0.17 -20.67 1.63
N ILE A 343 1.28 -21.14 2.21
CA ILE A 343 2.53 -21.45 1.52
C ILE A 343 2.61 -22.95 1.16
N ASN A 344 1.96 -23.80 1.96
CA ASN A 344 1.73 -25.22 1.69
C ASN A 344 0.47 -25.39 0.85
#